data_AF-A0A2E1IVV3-F1
#
_entry.id   AF-A0A2E1IVV3-F1
#
_cell.length_a   1.000
_cell.length_b   1.000
_cell.length_c   1.000
_cell.angle_alpha   90.00
_cell.angle_beta   90.00
_cell.angle_gamma   90.00
#
_symmetry.space_group_name_H-M   'P 1'
#
loop_
_entity.id
_entity.type
_entity.pdbx_description
1 polymer ?
#
loop_
_entity_poly.entity_id
_entity_poly.type
_entity_poly.pdbx_seq_one_letter_code
_entity_poly.pdbx_strand_id
1 'polypeptide(L)'
;MFKRSAVKLFILLVTLGSFHFVTQDVRAIDYEAELDFNNQIPQDRPFMDGSVVFESNMNGNWDIYYMDGQGNNLRQLTFSNSDERWPTISPDGSHFAYTSNRDGFFNIVVQDLYGDRQFNLTHNGSNEMMPDWGPWDQIIFVSDVNGNKDIFLKNVWGTPEEQGFGQSESVPMTFTPQDENAPAFAGEAYGNIFAYEVDGNIWGYNLDDFRNWPIREGGEDERDPVFHPYDSIKPSREMQPQFMFLKNDQLYWSNIGWQNNFSQEGMPVRIPGTLNYVAFSKDDPCTIAFTTKEGGKIGLVNHCDPGSNAILLPDGNSNFGAQKIAYGRGQGGGMMGGMMGGMRDMGDKMMQDMQRQEDERMRMEQDRMDEQMRMDRERMEEQDRMNQEMMERQMDADRERMEMERERTEMQMDADRERMEQEREMREERDRMDREMMDEQMRMEQERMEQQREMMRNMDGDGGRDDFFEPEERCFIEDEEESRGLFGNIDIGTEIDCGKEQGFDKRLQDPTTLAMLGLVVTVGATLLQMLRGN
;
A
#
# COMPACT_ATOMS: atom_id res chain seq x y z
N MET A 1 4.77 22.42 53.23
CA MET A 1 5.94 22.79 54.06
C MET A 1 7.09 21.86 53.68
N PHE A 2 7.88 22.20 52.66
CA PHE A 2 9.16 21.54 52.37
C PHE A 2 10.18 22.64 52.05
N LYS A 3 11.32 22.56 52.75
CA LYS A 3 12.37 23.59 52.84
C LYS A 3 13.09 23.76 51.51
N ARG A 4 13.32 25.01 51.11
CA ARG A 4 14.28 25.42 50.08
C ARG A 4 15.69 25.05 50.54
N SER A 5 16.33 24.12 49.88
CA SER A 5 17.77 23.84 50.07
C SER A 5 18.56 24.73 49.12
N ALA A 6 19.30 25.70 49.65
CA ALA A 6 20.29 26.44 48.88
C ALA A 6 21.53 25.56 48.71
N VAL A 7 21.98 25.35 47.47
CA VAL A 7 23.21 24.64 47.16
C VAL A 7 24.31 25.68 46.94
N LYS A 8 25.42 25.56 47.67
CA LYS A 8 26.60 26.42 47.48
C LYS A 8 27.55 25.77 46.48
N LEU A 9 27.75 26.42 45.35
CA LEU A 9 28.73 26.01 44.35
C LEU A 9 30.10 26.61 44.71
N PHE A 10 31.14 25.78 44.71
CA PHE A 10 32.52 26.20 44.94
C PHE A 10 33.31 26.07 43.64
N ILE A 11 33.86 27.17 43.14
CA ILE A 11 34.72 27.17 41.96
C ILE A 11 36.12 27.58 42.40
N LEU A 12 37.09 26.69 42.18
CA LEU A 12 38.50 26.93 42.42
C LEU A 12 39.17 27.32 41.10
N LEU A 13 39.56 28.59 40.97
CA LEU A 13 40.33 29.05 39.81
C LEU A 13 41.83 29.04 40.16
N VAL A 14 42.60 28.33 39.35
CA VAL A 14 44.06 28.25 39.47
C VAL A 14 44.68 29.01 38.31
N THR A 15 45.33 30.13 38.61
CA THR A 15 46.22 30.81 37.67
C THR A 15 47.55 31.10 38.35
N LEU A 16 48.64 30.81 37.62
CA LEU A 16 50.06 31.09 37.91
C LEU A 16 50.38 31.49 39.37
N GLY A 17 50.18 30.55 40.29
CA GLY A 17 50.69 30.63 41.67
C GLY A 17 49.78 31.25 42.73
N SER A 18 48.50 31.53 42.48
CA SER A 18 47.57 32.02 43.52
C SER A 18 46.21 31.33 43.48
N PHE A 19 45.66 30.98 44.65
CA PHE A 19 44.33 30.38 44.79
C PHE A 19 43.32 31.43 45.24
N HIS A 20 42.24 31.61 44.50
CA HIS A 20 41.11 32.45 44.88
C HIS A 20 39.85 31.60 45.08
N PHE A 21 39.19 31.78 46.23
CA PHE A 21 37.91 31.14 46.54
C PHE A 21 36.79 32.16 46.34
N VAL A 22 35.87 31.85 45.44
CA VAL A 22 34.63 32.62 45.24
C VAL A 22 33.45 31.74 45.65
N THR A 23 32.59 32.28 46.52
CA THR A 23 31.35 31.61 46.93
C THR A 23 30.16 32.42 46.46
N GLN A 24 29.23 31.78 45.73
CA GLN A 24 27.99 32.42 45.29
C GLN A 24 26.79 31.59 45.75
N ASP A 25 25.77 32.25 46.29
CA ASP A 25 24.50 31.62 46.65
C ASP A 25 23.61 31.53 45.40
N VAL A 26 23.33 30.31 44.93
CA VAL A 26 22.45 30.06 43.79
C VAL A 26 21.06 29.68 44.30
N ARG A 27 20.01 30.37 43.81
CA ARG A 27 18.62 29.96 44.00
C ARG A 27 18.22 29.06 42.83
N ALA A 28 17.79 27.83 43.11
CA ALA A 28 17.15 26.99 42.11
C ALA A 28 15.82 27.63 41.71
N ILE A 29 15.80 28.22 40.52
CA ILE A 29 14.61 28.55 39.75
C ILE A 29 14.80 27.76 38.46
N ASP A 30 13.83 26.91 38.12
CA ASP A 30 13.85 26.04 36.94
C ASP A 30 14.01 26.88 35.66
N TYR A 31 15.24 26.97 35.17
CA TYR A 31 15.58 27.34 33.80
C TYR A 31 16.81 26.49 33.47
N GLU A 32 16.64 25.51 32.58
CA GLU A 32 17.76 24.96 31.82
C GLU A 32 18.24 26.07 30.88
N ALA A 33 19.12 26.93 31.41
CA ALA A 33 19.87 27.87 30.62
C ALA A 33 21.16 27.19 30.20
N GLU A 34 21.25 26.79 28.92
CA GLU A 34 22.52 26.49 28.28
C GLU A 34 23.42 27.72 28.35
N LEU A 35 24.65 27.50 28.82
CA LEU A 35 25.73 28.47 28.77
C LEU A 35 26.34 28.43 27.37
N ASP A 36 26.06 29.41 26.51
CA ASP A 36 26.88 29.66 25.31
C ASP A 36 27.71 30.94 25.46
N PHE A 37 29.03 30.76 25.39
CA PHE A 37 30.04 31.80 25.56
C PHE A 37 30.49 32.29 24.18
N ASN A 38 29.92 33.42 23.73
CA ASN A 38 30.43 34.31 22.68
C ASN A 38 30.66 33.69 21.28
N ASN A 39 29.63 33.73 20.43
CA ASN A 39 29.67 34.58 19.23
C ASN A 39 28.25 34.89 18.73
N GLN A 40 27.95 36.18 18.57
CA GLN A 40 26.64 36.67 18.12
C GLN A 40 26.36 36.23 16.68
N ILE A 41 25.65 35.11 16.49
CA ILE A 41 24.83 34.93 15.28
C ILE A 41 23.52 35.67 15.58
N PRO A 42 23.15 36.71 14.83
CA PRO A 42 21.85 37.33 15.00
C PRO A 42 20.78 36.28 14.66
N GLN A 43 20.05 35.82 15.69
CA GLN A 43 18.85 34.98 15.55
C GLN A 43 17.68 35.75 14.90
N ASP A 44 17.91 37.01 14.50
CA ASP A 44 16.91 37.91 13.90
C ASP A 44 16.86 37.80 12.36
N ARG A 45 17.68 36.94 11.73
CA ARG A 45 17.76 36.84 10.27
C ARG A 45 17.54 35.41 9.78
N PRO A 46 16.97 35.23 8.58
CA PRO A 46 16.91 33.93 7.93
C PRO A 46 18.31 33.36 7.68
N PHE A 47 18.43 32.04 7.79
CA PHE A 47 19.57 31.30 7.27
C PHE A 47 19.62 31.43 5.75
N MET A 48 20.73 31.93 5.23
CA MET A 48 20.89 32.27 3.81
C MET A 48 21.95 31.40 3.11
N ASP A 49 22.57 30.45 3.80
CA ASP A 49 23.65 29.64 3.21
C ASP A 49 23.13 28.37 2.51
N GLY A 50 21.81 28.12 2.52
CA GLY A 50 21.21 26.95 1.90
C GLY A 50 21.05 27.04 0.37
N SER A 51 20.46 25.99 -0.21
CA SER A 51 20.22 25.85 -1.65
C SER A 51 18.74 26.01 -2.01
N VAL A 52 18.39 27.01 -2.82
CA VAL A 52 17.02 27.24 -3.26
C VAL A 52 16.83 26.68 -4.67
N VAL A 53 15.91 25.73 -4.83
CA VAL A 53 15.50 25.19 -6.14
C VAL A 53 14.04 25.56 -6.38
N PHE A 54 13.70 26.03 -7.57
CA PHE A 54 12.35 26.48 -7.89
C PHE A 54 12.00 26.26 -9.36
N GLU A 55 10.72 26.06 -9.65
CA GLU A 55 10.22 26.06 -11.03
C GLU A 55 9.90 27.48 -11.48
N SER A 56 10.18 27.79 -12.75
CA SER A 56 9.91 29.10 -13.34
C SER A 56 9.62 28.97 -14.84
N ASN A 57 8.74 29.84 -15.34
CA ASN A 57 8.42 29.96 -16.75
C ASN A 57 9.06 31.17 -17.45
N MET A 58 10.15 31.72 -16.90
CA MET A 58 10.84 32.91 -17.44
C MET A 58 11.24 32.78 -18.91
N ASN A 59 11.52 31.56 -19.38
CA ASN A 59 11.96 31.27 -20.74
C ASN A 59 10.83 30.82 -21.70
N GLY A 60 9.58 30.78 -21.24
CA GLY A 60 8.41 30.43 -22.05
C GLY A 60 7.92 28.98 -21.94
N ASN A 61 8.72 28.10 -21.33
CA ASN A 61 8.35 26.77 -20.83
C ASN A 61 8.73 26.67 -19.34
N TRP A 62 8.21 25.67 -18.63
CA TRP A 62 8.58 25.45 -17.23
C TRP A 62 9.93 24.77 -17.12
N ASP A 63 10.88 25.43 -16.47
CA ASP A 63 12.21 24.91 -16.18
C ASP A 63 12.51 25.00 -14.67
N ILE A 64 13.45 24.17 -14.21
CA ILE A 64 13.96 24.20 -12.85
C ILE A 64 15.20 25.11 -12.79
N TYR A 65 15.22 25.99 -11.80
CA TYR A 65 16.31 26.91 -11.52
C TYR A 65 16.86 26.68 -10.11
N TYR A 66 18.11 27.06 -9.95
CA TYR A 66 18.85 27.05 -8.69
C TYR A 66 19.37 28.44 -8.37
N MET A 67 19.37 28.80 -7.09
CA MET A 67 20.20 29.87 -6.52
C MET A 67 20.59 29.49 -5.09
N ASP A 68 21.56 30.19 -4.50
CA ASP A 68 21.79 30.08 -3.05
C ASP A 68 20.78 30.92 -2.25
N GLY A 69 20.72 30.70 -0.94
CA GLY A 69 19.83 31.44 -0.03
C GLY A 69 20.15 32.94 0.09
N GLN A 70 21.26 33.41 -0.50
CA GLN A 70 21.57 34.84 -0.64
C GLN A 70 21.06 35.41 -1.98
N GLY A 71 20.47 34.57 -2.84
CA GLY A 71 20.00 34.94 -4.17
C GLY A 71 21.12 35.04 -5.22
N ASN A 72 22.34 34.60 -4.89
CA ASN A 72 23.44 34.54 -5.84
C ASN A 72 23.44 33.20 -6.60
N ASN A 73 24.36 33.08 -7.57
CA ASN A 73 24.58 31.85 -8.34
C ASN A 73 23.33 31.33 -9.05
N LEU A 74 22.43 32.23 -9.45
CA LEU A 74 21.23 31.90 -10.24
C LEU A 74 21.64 31.18 -11.54
N ARG A 75 21.17 29.96 -11.71
CA ARG A 75 21.38 29.15 -12.92
C ARG A 75 20.17 28.27 -13.21
N GLN A 76 19.95 27.99 -14.49
CA GLN A 76 18.99 26.99 -14.95
C GLN A 76 19.59 25.59 -14.78
N LEU A 77 18.79 24.61 -14.33
CA LEU A 77 19.19 23.21 -14.12
C LEU A 77 18.65 22.27 -15.21
N THR A 78 17.48 22.57 -15.76
CA THR A 78 16.84 21.79 -16.83
C THR A 78 16.77 22.63 -18.10
N PHE A 79 16.99 22.05 -19.28
CA PHE A 79 17.11 22.79 -20.55
C PHE A 79 16.27 22.18 -21.67
N SER A 80 15.25 21.41 -21.30
CA SER A 80 14.45 20.69 -22.28
C SER A 80 13.37 21.61 -22.87
N ASN A 81 12.68 21.16 -23.92
CA ASN A 81 11.48 21.85 -24.42
C ASN A 81 10.19 21.37 -23.73
N SER A 82 10.30 20.44 -22.78
CA SER A 82 9.17 20.00 -21.95
C SER A 82 8.96 20.95 -20.77
N ASP A 83 7.90 20.69 -20.01
CA ASP A 83 7.65 21.31 -18.72
C ASP A 83 8.31 20.47 -17.62
N GLU A 84 9.25 21.06 -16.91
CA GLU A 84 9.84 20.54 -15.69
C GLU A 84 9.29 21.28 -14.45
N ARG A 85 8.68 20.52 -13.54
CA ARG A 85 7.82 21.06 -12.48
C ARG A 85 7.99 20.39 -11.13
N TRP A 86 7.52 21.07 -10.09
CA TRP A 86 7.46 20.60 -8.70
C TRP A 86 8.79 20.04 -8.17
N PRO A 87 9.85 20.87 -8.11
CA PRO A 87 11.13 20.40 -7.61
C PRO A 87 11.09 20.13 -6.10
N THR A 88 11.81 19.10 -5.68
CA THR A 88 12.14 18.79 -4.27
C THR A 88 13.60 18.39 -4.16
N ILE A 89 14.25 18.66 -3.03
CA ILE A 89 15.70 18.44 -2.84
C ILE A 89 15.89 17.24 -1.92
N SER A 90 16.87 16.38 -2.24
CA SER A 90 17.22 15.24 -1.39
C SER A 90 17.68 15.69 0.01
N PRO A 91 17.48 14.88 1.06
CA PRO A 91 17.86 15.23 2.43
C PRO A 91 19.32 15.65 2.61
N ASP A 92 20.22 15.05 1.81
CA ASP A 92 21.66 15.33 1.79
C ASP A 92 22.06 16.54 0.93
N GLY A 93 21.13 17.09 0.14
CA GLY A 93 21.35 18.23 -0.76
C GLY A 93 22.18 17.91 -2.01
N SER A 94 22.43 16.64 -2.32
CA SER A 94 23.24 16.25 -3.49
C SER A 94 22.42 16.09 -4.78
N HIS A 95 21.12 15.81 -4.65
CA HIS A 95 20.19 15.57 -5.75
C HIS A 95 18.94 16.44 -5.61
N PHE A 96 18.18 16.52 -6.70
CA PHE A 96 16.82 17.02 -6.69
C PHE A 96 15.94 16.12 -7.56
N ALA A 97 14.67 15.99 -7.17
CA ALA A 97 13.65 15.36 -7.98
C ALA A 97 12.69 16.41 -8.53
N TYR A 98 12.13 16.14 -9.70
CA TYR A 98 11.15 16.97 -10.36
C TYR A 98 10.30 16.11 -11.28
N THR A 99 9.22 16.67 -11.78
CA THR A 99 8.34 16.02 -12.75
C THR A 99 8.62 16.59 -14.15
N SER A 100 8.73 15.75 -15.18
CA SER A 100 8.93 16.17 -16.58
C SER A 100 7.96 15.47 -17.52
N ASN A 101 7.35 16.22 -18.45
CA ASN A 101 6.49 15.65 -19.51
C ASN A 101 7.23 15.37 -20.84
N ARG A 102 8.56 15.27 -20.81
CA ARG A 102 9.39 15.03 -22.01
C ARG A 102 8.93 13.83 -22.85
N ASP A 103 8.45 12.79 -22.18
CA ASP A 103 8.05 11.53 -22.79
C ASP A 103 6.52 11.44 -23.05
N GLY A 104 5.82 12.58 -22.99
CA GLY A 104 4.38 12.73 -23.28
C GLY A 104 3.47 12.69 -22.04
N PHE A 105 3.86 11.92 -21.03
CA PHE A 105 3.26 11.95 -19.68
C PHE A 105 4.26 12.52 -18.68
N PHE A 106 3.76 13.10 -17.61
CA PHE A 106 4.60 13.55 -16.50
C PHE A 106 5.25 12.35 -15.80
N ASN A 107 6.58 12.33 -15.73
CA ASN A 107 7.36 11.32 -15.01
C ASN A 107 8.24 12.00 -13.96
N ILE A 108 8.54 11.30 -12.88
CA ILE A 108 9.48 11.76 -11.86
C ILE A 108 10.90 11.47 -12.35
N VAL A 109 11.72 12.51 -12.34
CA VAL A 109 13.11 12.49 -12.75
C VAL A 109 13.96 12.92 -11.56
N VAL A 110 15.06 12.22 -11.35
CA VAL A 110 16.06 12.54 -10.32
C VAL A 110 17.34 12.99 -11.01
N GLN A 111 17.91 14.11 -10.55
CA GLN A 111 19.10 14.72 -11.14
C GLN A 111 20.09 15.20 -10.06
N ASP A 112 21.38 15.15 -10.37
CA ASP A 112 22.45 15.75 -9.56
C ASP A 112 22.26 17.27 -9.46
N LEU A 113 22.31 17.85 -8.26
CA LEU A 113 22.15 19.29 -8.08
C LEU A 113 23.34 20.12 -8.61
N TYR A 114 24.52 19.50 -8.63
CA TYR A 114 25.79 20.09 -9.04
C TYR A 114 26.50 19.31 -10.16
N GLY A 115 25.79 18.38 -10.80
CA GLY A 115 26.30 17.55 -11.88
C GLY A 115 25.27 17.40 -13.00
N ASP A 116 25.65 16.64 -14.03
CA ASP A 116 24.83 16.46 -15.24
C ASP A 116 24.09 15.10 -15.26
N ARG A 117 24.27 14.25 -14.22
CA ARG A 117 23.62 12.94 -14.19
C ARG A 117 22.16 13.09 -13.82
N GLN A 118 21.30 12.41 -14.57
CA GLN A 118 19.88 12.31 -14.30
C GLN A 118 19.35 10.92 -14.72
N PHE A 119 18.25 10.49 -14.13
CA PHE A 119 17.51 9.29 -14.53
C PHE A 119 16.01 9.45 -14.25
N ASN A 120 15.19 8.80 -15.06
CA ASN A 120 13.74 8.73 -14.81
C ASN A 120 13.50 7.70 -13.69
N LEU A 121 12.87 8.12 -12.59
CA LEU A 121 12.43 7.24 -11.51
C LEU A 121 11.13 6.52 -11.86
N THR A 122 10.25 7.15 -12.64
CA THR A 122 9.00 6.55 -13.13
C THR A 122 8.93 6.56 -14.66
N HIS A 123 8.21 5.58 -15.22
CA HIS A 123 8.03 5.42 -16.67
C HIS A 123 6.81 4.52 -17.02
N ASN A 124 5.72 4.64 -16.27
CA ASN A 124 4.54 3.75 -16.33
C ASN A 124 3.43 4.23 -17.29
N GLY A 125 3.58 5.40 -17.91
CA GLY A 125 2.60 5.94 -18.87
C GLY A 125 1.38 6.62 -18.25
N SER A 126 1.45 6.95 -16.95
CA SER A 126 0.54 7.85 -16.23
C SER A 126 1.25 9.15 -15.84
N ASN A 127 0.52 10.15 -15.37
CA ASN A 127 1.09 11.39 -14.85
C ASN A 127 1.52 11.21 -13.39
N GLU A 128 2.83 11.29 -13.18
CA GLU A 128 3.50 11.23 -11.89
C GLU A 128 3.98 12.65 -11.51
N MET A 129 3.30 13.26 -10.53
CA MET A 129 3.35 14.69 -10.23
C MET A 129 3.66 14.95 -8.75
N MET A 130 4.09 16.19 -8.46
CA MET A 130 4.26 16.69 -7.09
C MET A 130 5.11 15.77 -6.19
N PRO A 131 6.34 15.40 -6.60
CA PRO A 131 7.20 14.58 -5.76
C PRO A 131 7.59 15.34 -4.49
N ASP A 132 7.61 14.64 -3.36
CA ASP A 132 8.26 15.10 -2.13
C ASP A 132 9.26 14.06 -1.64
N TRP A 133 10.48 14.51 -1.40
CA TRP A 133 11.61 13.65 -1.04
C TRP A 133 11.64 13.46 0.48
N GLY A 134 11.38 12.24 0.90
CA GLY A 134 11.38 11.81 2.28
C GLY A 134 12.78 11.66 2.87
N PRO A 135 12.89 11.58 4.20
CA PRO A 135 14.19 11.51 4.88
C PRO A 135 15.01 10.24 4.61
N TRP A 136 14.43 9.19 4.02
CA TRP A 136 15.07 7.87 3.83
C TRP A 136 15.16 7.44 2.36
N ASP A 137 15.54 8.37 1.46
CA ASP A 137 15.66 8.11 0.02
C ASP A 137 14.40 7.52 -0.63
N GLN A 138 13.27 7.98 -0.13
CA GLN A 138 11.93 7.67 -0.61
C GLN A 138 11.31 8.92 -1.21
N ILE A 139 10.50 8.75 -2.24
CA ILE A 139 9.69 9.82 -2.81
C ILE A 139 8.23 9.41 -2.72
N ILE A 140 7.41 10.29 -2.17
CA ILE A 140 5.96 10.25 -2.33
C ILE A 140 5.56 11.19 -3.45
N PHE A 141 4.53 10.82 -4.19
CA PHE A 141 4.10 11.57 -5.35
C PHE A 141 2.63 11.28 -5.64
N VAL A 142 2.05 12.12 -6.47
CA VAL A 142 0.69 11.97 -6.99
C VAL A 142 0.75 11.20 -8.29
N SER A 143 -0.02 10.12 -8.41
CA SER A 143 -0.19 9.36 -9.67
C SER A 143 -1.65 9.37 -10.09
N ASP A 144 -1.91 9.48 -11.39
CA ASP A 144 -3.25 9.31 -11.98
C ASP A 144 -3.47 7.93 -12.63
N VAL A 145 -2.61 6.95 -12.34
CA VAL A 145 -2.65 5.61 -12.95
C VAL A 145 -3.99 4.88 -12.75
N ASN A 146 -4.71 5.17 -11.65
CA ASN A 146 -6.01 4.58 -11.33
C ASN A 146 -7.20 5.36 -11.92
N GLY A 147 -6.95 6.48 -12.61
CA GLY A 147 -7.97 7.36 -13.21
C GLY A 147 -8.39 8.55 -12.36
N ASN A 148 -8.10 8.52 -11.06
CA ASN A 148 -8.10 9.65 -10.13
C ASN A 148 -6.68 9.86 -9.59
N LYS A 149 -6.43 10.99 -8.91
CA LYS A 149 -5.15 11.26 -8.29
C LYS A 149 -5.04 10.58 -6.93
N ASP A 150 -4.13 9.62 -6.80
CA ASP A 150 -3.77 8.97 -5.54
C ASP A 150 -2.31 9.26 -5.15
N ILE A 151 -1.96 9.06 -3.88
CA ILE A 151 -0.59 9.16 -3.38
C ILE A 151 0.12 7.82 -3.49
N PHE A 152 1.29 7.82 -4.10
CA PHE A 152 2.18 6.66 -4.25
C PHE A 152 3.52 6.92 -3.57
N LEU A 153 4.21 5.83 -3.22
CA LEU A 153 5.53 5.80 -2.60
C LEU A 153 6.49 4.99 -3.47
N LYS A 154 7.73 5.46 -3.64
CA LYS A 154 8.78 4.73 -4.33
C LYS A 154 10.16 4.99 -3.72
N ASN A 155 11.01 3.97 -3.64
CA ASN A 155 12.42 4.14 -3.26
C ASN A 155 13.22 4.68 -4.45
N VAL A 156 14.09 5.66 -4.21
CA VAL A 156 14.88 6.31 -5.27
C VAL A 156 15.93 5.38 -5.85
N TRP A 157 16.63 4.64 -4.99
CA TRP A 157 17.80 3.85 -5.38
C TRP A 157 17.51 2.34 -5.58
N GLY A 158 16.28 1.90 -5.31
CA GLY A 158 15.91 0.47 -5.22
C GLY A 158 16.43 -0.19 -3.95
N THR A 159 16.10 -1.47 -3.72
CA THR A 159 16.74 -2.25 -2.64
C THR A 159 18.15 -2.70 -3.06
N PRO A 160 19.05 -3.05 -2.13
CA PRO A 160 20.36 -3.64 -2.48
C PRO A 160 20.26 -4.90 -3.35
N GLU A 161 19.13 -5.60 -3.31
CA GLU A 161 18.81 -6.79 -4.11
C GLU A 161 18.37 -6.44 -5.56
N GLU A 162 17.97 -5.19 -5.81
CA GLU A 162 17.44 -4.69 -7.09
C GLU A 162 18.43 -3.84 -7.92
N GLN A 163 19.71 -3.82 -7.53
CA GLN A 163 20.82 -3.15 -8.25
C GLN A 163 20.43 -1.83 -8.97
N GLY A 164 20.15 -0.78 -8.19
CA GLY A 164 20.74 0.55 -8.45
C GLY A 164 20.20 1.42 -9.60
N PHE A 165 18.94 1.26 -10.03
CA PHE A 165 18.32 2.17 -11.02
C PHE A 165 16.84 2.52 -10.74
N GLY A 166 16.41 2.54 -9.46
CA GLY A 166 15.02 2.92 -9.13
C GLY A 166 13.99 1.88 -9.59
N GLN A 167 14.34 0.59 -9.55
CA GLN A 167 13.50 -0.51 -10.03
C GLN A 167 12.47 -1.03 -9.02
N SER A 168 12.40 -0.48 -7.81
CA SER A 168 11.32 -0.84 -6.89
C SER A 168 9.99 -0.41 -7.50
N GLU A 169 9.01 -1.32 -7.51
CA GLU A 169 7.65 -0.99 -7.92
C GLU A 169 7.09 0.16 -7.05
N SER A 170 6.30 1.03 -7.67
CA SER A 170 5.59 2.09 -6.96
C SER A 170 4.49 1.47 -6.10
N VAL A 171 4.42 1.86 -4.82
CA VAL A 171 3.42 1.36 -3.89
C VAL A 171 2.32 2.42 -3.72
N PRO A 172 1.06 2.13 -4.08
CA PRO A 172 -0.05 3.02 -3.76
C PRO A 172 -0.27 3.09 -2.25
N MET A 173 -0.33 4.30 -1.71
CA MET A 173 -0.54 4.56 -0.28
C MET A 173 -2.00 4.85 0.05
N THR A 174 -2.69 5.49 -0.87
CA THR A 174 -4.09 5.90 -0.77
C THR A 174 -4.87 5.40 -1.99
N PHE A 175 -6.20 5.33 -1.86
CA PHE A 175 -7.11 4.75 -2.85
C PHE A 175 -8.51 5.37 -2.77
N THR A 176 -8.59 6.67 -2.44
CA THR A 176 -9.90 7.30 -2.24
C THR A 176 -10.48 7.77 -3.58
N PRO A 177 -11.80 7.88 -3.75
CA PRO A 177 -12.37 8.41 -5.00
C PRO A 177 -12.07 9.89 -5.26
N GLN A 178 -11.52 10.62 -4.28
CA GLN A 178 -11.21 12.03 -4.37
C GLN A 178 -9.81 12.24 -4.97
N ASP A 179 -9.59 13.41 -5.59
CA ASP A 179 -8.26 13.77 -6.06
C ASP A 179 -7.38 14.24 -4.90
N GLU A 180 -6.29 13.52 -4.68
CA GLU A 180 -5.32 13.80 -3.63
C GLU A 180 -4.11 14.55 -4.21
N ASN A 181 -3.65 15.59 -3.52
CA ASN A 181 -2.58 16.47 -4.03
C ASN A 181 -1.58 16.87 -2.93
N ALA A 182 -0.48 17.50 -3.35
CA ALA A 182 0.53 18.10 -2.49
C ALA A 182 0.96 17.22 -1.29
N PRO A 183 1.41 15.97 -1.55
CA PRO A 183 1.92 15.13 -0.48
C PRO A 183 3.19 15.75 0.13
N ALA A 184 3.35 15.60 1.44
CA ALA A 184 4.51 16.10 2.17
C ALA A 184 4.94 15.12 3.26
N PHE A 185 6.17 14.64 3.16
CA PHE A 185 6.79 13.78 4.14
C PHE A 185 7.11 14.53 5.42
N ALA A 186 6.95 13.86 6.55
CA ALA A 186 7.54 14.34 7.78
C ALA A 186 9.06 14.15 7.81
N GLY A 187 9.73 15.03 8.54
CA GLY A 187 11.18 14.95 8.75
C GLY A 187 11.58 13.73 9.58
N GLU A 188 12.89 13.49 9.65
CA GLU A 188 13.53 12.35 10.35
C GLU A 188 13.02 12.15 11.79
N ALA A 189 12.65 13.25 12.46
CA ALA A 189 12.18 13.26 13.84
C ALA A 189 10.85 12.53 14.10
N TYR A 190 10.02 12.33 13.07
CA TYR A 190 8.60 12.03 13.24
C TYR A 190 8.14 10.66 12.71
N GLY A 191 9.10 9.81 12.31
CA GLY A 191 8.79 8.48 11.79
C GLY A 191 8.13 8.52 10.42
N ASN A 192 7.47 7.41 10.05
CA ASN A 192 6.98 7.19 8.69
C ASN A 192 5.57 7.81 8.51
N ILE A 193 5.46 9.14 8.57
CA ILE A 193 4.19 9.83 8.36
C ILE A 193 4.28 10.84 7.21
N PHE A 194 3.16 11.09 6.55
CA PHE A 194 3.03 12.15 5.56
C PHE A 194 1.67 12.85 5.67
N ALA A 195 1.55 14.02 5.07
CA ALA A 195 0.31 14.76 4.93
C ALA A 195 0.00 14.98 3.46
N TYR A 196 -1.27 15.19 3.13
CA TYR A 196 -1.73 15.40 1.76
C TYR A 196 -3.03 16.22 1.76
N GLU A 197 -3.37 16.80 0.62
CA GLU A 197 -4.55 17.63 0.41
C GLU A 197 -5.69 16.83 -0.23
N VAL A 198 -6.91 16.96 0.31
CA VAL A 198 -8.15 16.44 -0.25
C VAL A 198 -9.25 17.48 -0.10
N ASP A 199 -9.87 17.90 -1.21
CA ASP A 199 -10.98 18.87 -1.23
C ASP A 199 -10.70 20.16 -0.41
N GLY A 200 -9.47 20.67 -0.48
CA GLY A 200 -9.03 21.85 0.27
C GLY A 200 -8.90 21.65 1.78
N ASN A 201 -8.77 20.40 2.24
CA ASN A 201 -8.46 20.03 3.63
C ASN A 201 -7.17 19.22 3.67
N ILE A 202 -6.50 19.22 4.83
CA ILE A 202 -5.25 18.49 5.03
C ILE A 202 -5.51 17.20 5.82
N TRP A 203 -5.04 16.09 5.26
CA TRP A 203 -5.11 14.75 5.83
C TRP A 203 -3.72 14.29 6.25
N GLY A 204 -3.66 13.46 7.29
CA GLY A 204 -2.45 12.77 7.72
C GLY A 204 -2.54 11.29 7.37
N TYR A 205 -1.40 10.69 7.08
CA TYR A 205 -1.23 9.26 6.86
C TYR A 205 -0.05 8.76 7.68
N ASN A 206 -0.21 7.60 8.32
CA ASN A 206 0.83 6.93 9.07
C ASN A 206 1.13 5.58 8.39
N LEU A 207 2.38 5.43 7.95
CA LEU A 207 2.87 4.24 7.24
C LEU A 207 3.14 3.07 8.19
N ASP A 208 3.25 3.31 9.50
CA ASP A 208 3.50 2.24 10.48
C ASP A 208 2.22 1.42 10.77
N ASP A 209 1.04 2.05 10.74
CA ASP A 209 -0.26 1.42 10.99
C ASP A 209 -1.24 1.54 9.80
N PHE A 210 -0.78 2.05 8.65
CA PHE A 210 -1.54 2.25 7.41
C PHE A 210 -2.87 2.98 7.61
N ARG A 211 -2.84 4.00 8.47
CA ARG A 211 -4.03 4.74 8.88
C ARG A 211 -3.96 6.16 8.37
N ASN A 212 -5.02 6.59 7.67
CA ASN A 212 -5.27 8.00 7.41
C ASN A 212 -6.20 8.61 8.46
N TRP A 213 -6.10 9.91 8.66
CA TRP A 213 -7.04 10.67 9.48
C TRP A 213 -7.12 12.10 8.98
N PRO A 214 -8.29 12.74 9.10
CA PRO A 214 -8.36 14.18 8.88
C PRO A 214 -7.54 14.86 9.98
N ILE A 215 -6.54 15.66 9.61
CA ILE A 215 -5.90 16.56 10.58
C ILE A 215 -6.90 17.67 10.95
N ARG A 216 -7.82 17.97 10.03
CA ARG A 216 -9.05 18.72 10.28
C ARG A 216 -10.08 18.50 9.17
N GLU A 217 -11.37 18.63 9.52
CA GLU A 217 -12.47 18.89 8.58
C GLU A 217 -12.98 20.32 8.75
N GLY A 218 -13.23 21.04 7.64
CA GLY A 218 -13.97 22.31 7.64
C GLY A 218 -13.11 23.58 7.63
N GLY A 219 -11.88 23.49 7.11
CA GLY A 219 -11.18 24.66 6.57
C GLY A 219 -11.41 24.71 5.07
N GLU A 220 -11.90 25.83 4.55
CA GLU A 220 -11.88 26.05 3.10
C GLU A 220 -10.48 26.58 2.71
N ASP A 221 -9.93 26.05 1.61
CA ASP A 221 -8.65 26.46 1.00
C ASP A 221 -7.40 26.20 1.87
N GLU A 222 -7.30 25.03 2.51
CA GLU A 222 -6.09 24.56 3.19
C GLU A 222 -5.23 23.71 2.23
N ARG A 223 -4.01 24.17 1.93
CA ARG A 223 -3.14 23.59 0.88
C ARG A 223 -1.66 23.63 1.22
N ASP A 224 -0.85 22.89 0.46
CA ASP A 224 0.62 22.83 0.53
C ASP A 224 1.15 22.57 1.96
N PRO A 225 0.78 21.44 2.59
CA PRO A 225 1.35 21.06 3.87
C PRO A 225 2.87 20.89 3.72
N VAL A 226 3.66 21.35 4.69
CA VAL A 226 5.11 21.13 4.73
C VAL A 226 5.51 20.88 6.18
N PHE A 227 6.06 19.70 6.47
CA PHE A 227 6.50 19.38 7.82
C PHE A 227 7.74 20.15 8.23
N HIS A 228 7.76 20.52 9.51
CA HIS A 228 8.96 21.01 10.14
C HIS A 228 10.03 19.89 10.10
N PRO A 229 11.29 20.19 9.76
CA PRO A 229 12.34 19.16 9.59
C PRO A 229 12.71 18.47 10.91
N TYR A 230 12.46 19.12 12.05
CA TYR A 230 12.73 18.62 13.42
C TYR A 230 11.51 18.75 14.32
N ASP A 231 11.69 18.63 15.64
CA ASP A 231 10.67 18.34 16.66
C ASP A 231 9.57 19.38 16.92
N SER A 232 9.70 20.65 16.50
CA SER A 232 8.59 21.61 16.65
C SER A 232 8.81 22.97 15.99
N ILE A 233 7.73 23.55 15.45
CA ILE A 233 7.57 24.99 15.17
C ILE A 233 7.36 25.76 16.48
N LYS A 234 6.52 25.23 17.37
CA LYS A 234 6.26 25.70 18.74
C LYS A 234 6.66 24.61 19.71
N PRO A 235 7.83 24.72 20.36
CA PRO A 235 8.27 23.74 21.35
C PRO A 235 7.21 23.56 22.43
N SER A 236 6.72 22.33 22.54
CA SER A 236 5.69 21.90 23.47
C SER A 236 6.24 20.75 24.30
N ARG A 237 5.68 20.49 25.49
CA ARG A 237 6.06 19.32 26.29
C ARG A 237 5.64 18.00 25.63
N GLU A 238 4.65 18.06 24.75
CA GLU A 238 4.25 16.94 23.91
C GLU A 238 4.95 17.10 22.56
N MET A 239 5.92 16.22 22.29
CA MET A 239 6.54 16.11 20.96
C MET A 239 5.46 15.61 20.01
N GLN A 240 4.92 16.52 19.19
CA GLN A 240 3.98 16.18 18.14
C GLN A 240 4.51 16.70 16.81
N PRO A 241 4.37 15.94 15.71
CA PRO A 241 4.68 16.43 14.39
C PRO A 241 3.93 17.74 14.11
N GLN A 242 4.69 18.76 13.72
CA GLN A 242 4.17 20.07 13.36
C GLN A 242 4.53 20.38 11.91
N PHE A 243 3.59 21.01 11.22
CA PHE A 243 3.73 21.39 9.83
C PHE A 243 3.15 22.77 9.60
N MET A 244 3.56 23.38 8.49
CA MET A 244 2.98 24.60 7.96
C MET A 244 2.06 24.28 6.82
N PHE A 245 1.14 25.20 6.57
CA PHE A 245 0.28 25.14 5.40
C PHE A 245 -0.23 26.53 5.05
N LEU A 246 -0.78 26.64 3.86
CA LEU A 246 -1.45 27.85 3.41
C LEU A 246 -2.94 27.71 3.62
N LYS A 247 -3.55 28.76 4.18
CA LYS A 247 -4.99 28.92 4.30
C LYS A 247 -5.40 30.28 3.79
N ASN A 248 -6.17 30.35 2.70
CA ASN A 248 -6.50 31.62 2.03
C ASN A 248 -5.24 32.44 1.71
N ASP A 249 -4.21 31.79 1.18
CA ASP A 249 -2.90 32.38 0.83
C ASP A 249 -2.11 33.00 2.01
N GLN A 250 -2.48 32.66 3.24
CA GLN A 250 -1.79 33.07 4.46
C GLN A 250 -1.14 31.86 5.14
N LEU A 251 -0.02 32.09 5.84
CA LEU A 251 0.75 31.04 6.48
C LEU A 251 0.19 30.68 7.86
N TYR A 252 -0.10 29.41 8.05
CA TYR A 252 -0.52 28.82 9.32
C TYR A 252 0.42 27.70 9.71
N TRP A 253 0.45 27.37 11.00
CA TRP A 253 0.99 26.10 11.47
C TRP A 253 -0.08 25.28 12.16
N SER A 254 0.07 23.96 12.13
CA SER A 254 -0.70 23.04 12.95
C SER A 254 0.19 21.92 13.46
N ASN A 255 -0.21 21.30 14.57
CA ASN A 255 0.24 19.95 14.89
C ASN A 255 -0.64 18.92 14.15
N ILE A 256 -0.17 17.68 14.10
CA ILE A 256 -0.89 16.58 13.44
C ILE A 256 -2.03 16.01 14.31
N GLY A 257 -2.12 16.46 15.57
CA GLY A 257 -3.28 16.26 16.44
C GLY A 257 -3.44 14.86 17.03
N TRP A 258 -2.34 14.21 17.40
CA TRP A 258 -2.40 12.89 18.04
C TRP A 258 -3.31 12.92 19.27
N GLN A 259 -4.09 11.85 19.44
CA GLN A 259 -5.04 11.71 20.56
C GLN A 259 -6.07 12.84 20.66
N ASN A 260 -6.40 13.48 19.53
CA ASN A 260 -7.30 14.62 19.43
C ASN A 260 -6.80 15.90 20.13
N ASN A 261 -5.49 16.05 20.38
CA ASN A 261 -4.91 17.26 20.94
C ASN A 261 -4.40 18.20 19.83
N PHE A 262 -5.27 19.07 19.33
CA PHE A 262 -4.99 19.94 18.20
C PHE A 262 -4.58 21.36 18.62
N SER A 263 -3.64 21.95 17.88
CA SER A 263 -3.27 23.36 17.99
C SER A 263 -2.96 23.93 16.62
N GLN A 264 -3.56 25.07 16.30
CA GLN A 264 -3.34 25.82 15.07
C GLN A 264 -3.43 27.32 15.35
N GLU A 265 -2.54 28.10 14.76
CA GLU A 265 -2.62 29.56 14.72
C GLU A 265 -1.97 30.09 13.45
N GLY A 266 -2.31 31.33 13.09
CA GLY A 266 -1.59 32.03 12.02
C GLY A 266 -0.16 32.27 12.45
N MET A 267 0.79 32.08 11.53
CA MET A 267 2.19 32.36 11.86
C MET A 267 2.40 33.86 12.08
N PRO A 268 3.05 34.27 13.19
CA PRO A 268 3.26 35.68 13.50
C PRO A 268 4.44 36.28 12.72
N VAL A 269 4.53 36.01 11.41
CA VAL A 269 5.57 36.53 10.52
C VAL A 269 4.99 37.53 9.53
N ARG A 270 5.79 38.52 9.13
CA ARG A 270 5.38 39.52 8.15
C ARG A 270 5.93 39.16 6.78
N ILE A 271 5.07 38.62 5.93
CA ILE A 271 5.38 38.29 4.54
C ILE A 271 4.66 39.27 3.61
N PRO A 272 5.35 39.86 2.62
CA PRO A 272 4.72 40.74 1.65
C PRO A 272 3.89 39.97 0.62
N GLY A 273 2.67 40.42 0.36
CA GLY A 273 1.79 39.88 -0.68
C GLY A 273 1.09 38.59 -0.29
N THR A 274 0.55 37.88 -1.29
CA THR A 274 -0.11 36.58 -1.14
C THR A 274 0.86 35.44 -1.46
N LEU A 275 0.88 34.42 -0.60
CA LEU A 275 1.77 33.27 -0.74
C LEU A 275 1.26 32.29 -1.80
N ASN A 276 2.20 31.71 -2.53
CA ASN A 276 1.95 30.63 -3.48
C ASN A 276 2.39 29.28 -2.91
N TYR A 277 3.67 29.15 -2.54
CA TYR A 277 4.27 27.96 -1.94
C TYR A 277 5.25 28.32 -0.82
N VAL A 278 5.50 27.39 0.08
CA VAL A 278 6.50 27.51 1.15
C VAL A 278 7.40 26.27 1.22
N ALA A 279 8.59 26.43 1.80
CA ALA A 279 9.51 25.34 2.09
C ALA A 279 10.36 25.65 3.32
N PHE A 280 10.61 24.67 4.18
CA PHE A 280 11.58 24.81 5.27
C PHE A 280 13.01 24.66 4.77
N SER A 281 13.94 25.40 5.38
CA SER A 281 15.35 25.05 5.31
C SER A 281 15.60 23.76 6.10
N LYS A 282 16.38 22.84 5.51
CA LYS A 282 16.80 21.61 6.20
C LYS A 282 17.91 21.84 7.23
N ASP A 283 18.74 22.86 7.04
CA ASP A 283 19.87 23.20 7.92
C ASP A 283 19.46 24.13 9.07
N ASP A 284 18.43 24.95 8.88
CA ASP A 284 17.92 25.87 9.89
C ASP A 284 16.39 25.76 10.04
N PRO A 285 15.88 25.12 11.11
CA PRO A 285 14.43 24.95 11.31
C PRO A 285 13.66 26.26 11.40
N CYS A 286 14.34 27.35 11.75
CA CYS A 286 13.73 28.66 11.91
C CYS A 286 13.49 29.37 10.58
N THR A 287 14.05 28.89 9.47
CA THR A 287 13.96 29.58 8.19
C THR A 287 12.98 28.93 7.22
N ILE A 288 12.13 29.79 6.65
CA ILE A 288 11.15 29.43 5.63
C ILE A 288 11.49 30.18 4.34
N ALA A 289 11.59 29.46 3.24
CA ALA A 289 11.54 30.02 1.90
C ALA A 289 10.09 30.06 1.40
N PHE A 290 9.76 31.07 0.61
CA PHE A 290 8.42 31.22 0.07
C PHE A 290 8.44 31.83 -1.34
N THR A 291 7.34 31.61 -2.07
CA THR A 291 7.04 32.29 -3.33
C THR A 291 5.75 33.11 -3.25
N THR A 292 5.67 34.22 -3.98
CA THR A 292 4.45 35.05 -4.06
C THR A 292 3.62 34.74 -5.30
N LYS A 293 2.29 34.79 -5.21
CA LYS A 293 1.42 34.64 -6.39
C LYS A 293 1.63 35.78 -7.41
N GLU A 294 1.84 36.99 -6.91
CA GLU A 294 2.13 38.15 -7.75
C GLU A 294 3.60 38.15 -8.17
N GLY A 295 3.86 37.93 -9.46
CA GLY A 295 5.20 38.01 -10.05
C GLY A 295 6.14 36.84 -9.74
N GLY A 296 5.74 35.90 -8.89
CA GLY A 296 6.57 34.75 -8.53
C GLY A 296 7.89 35.18 -7.90
N LYS A 297 7.83 36.12 -6.95
CA LYS A 297 9.01 36.56 -6.19
C LYS A 297 9.38 35.48 -5.19
N ILE A 298 10.67 35.38 -4.88
CA ILE A 298 11.19 34.44 -3.89
C ILE A 298 11.65 35.22 -2.66
N GLY A 299 11.38 34.71 -1.47
CA GLY A 299 11.90 35.31 -0.24
C GLY A 299 12.13 34.30 0.86
N LEU A 300 12.81 34.77 1.91
CA LEU A 300 13.14 34.03 3.11
C LEU A 300 12.61 34.77 4.34
N VAL A 301 12.14 34.04 5.34
CA VAL A 301 11.72 34.61 6.63
C VAL A 301 12.12 33.70 7.78
N ASN A 302 12.58 34.28 8.88
CA ASN A 302 12.77 33.56 10.13
C ASN A 302 11.43 33.58 10.91
N HIS A 303 10.89 32.41 11.25
CA HIS A 303 9.62 32.27 11.98
C HIS A 303 9.77 32.14 13.49
N CYS A 304 10.98 31.82 13.97
CA CYS A 304 11.29 31.74 15.39
C CYS A 304 11.33 33.13 16.05
N ASP A 305 11.57 34.19 15.27
CA ASP A 305 11.44 35.58 15.71
C ASP A 305 10.15 36.23 15.17
N PRO A 306 9.13 36.49 16.00
CA PRO A 306 7.90 37.20 15.59
C PRO A 306 8.14 38.64 15.09
N GLY A 307 9.31 39.21 15.36
CA GLY A 307 9.73 40.53 14.86
C GLY A 307 10.40 40.49 13.48
N SER A 308 10.74 39.30 12.98
CA SER A 308 11.45 39.11 11.72
C SER A 308 10.58 39.55 10.54
N ASN A 309 11.21 40.32 9.64
CA ASN A 309 10.62 40.67 8.36
C ASN A 309 11.18 39.74 7.30
N ALA A 310 10.32 39.33 6.36
CA ALA A 310 10.75 38.61 5.20
C ALA A 310 11.76 39.42 4.35
N ILE A 311 12.77 38.73 3.84
CA ILE A 311 13.74 39.22 2.88
C ILE A 311 13.33 38.67 1.51
N LEU A 312 13.18 39.54 0.51
CA LEU A 312 12.94 39.11 -0.86
C LEU A 312 14.28 39.02 -1.61
N LEU A 313 14.50 37.90 -2.30
CA LEU A 313 15.74 37.62 -3.02
C LEU A 313 15.63 38.01 -4.50
N PRO A 314 16.76 38.36 -5.16
CA PRO A 314 17.99 38.90 -4.60
C PRO A 314 17.89 40.40 -4.25
N ASP A 315 16.92 41.12 -4.81
CA ASP A 315 16.77 42.58 -4.67
C ASP A 315 15.33 43.06 -4.35
N GLY A 316 14.39 42.11 -4.17
CA GLY A 316 12.98 42.35 -3.86
C GLY A 316 12.08 42.85 -4.99
N ASN A 317 12.66 43.21 -6.14
CA ASN A 317 11.92 43.59 -7.34
C ASN A 317 11.98 42.53 -8.45
N SER A 318 12.89 41.57 -8.32
CA SER A 318 13.01 40.44 -9.23
C SER A 318 11.74 39.57 -9.22
N ASN A 319 11.09 39.49 -10.38
CA ASN A 319 9.99 38.58 -10.62
C ASN A 319 10.55 37.37 -11.34
N PHE A 320 10.64 36.25 -10.63
CA PHE A 320 11.11 35.00 -11.21
C PHE A 320 10.01 34.22 -11.90
N GLY A 321 8.75 34.65 -11.81
CA GLY A 321 7.62 33.78 -12.21
C GLY A 321 7.65 32.45 -11.46
N ALA A 322 8.30 32.41 -10.30
CA ALA A 322 8.50 31.20 -9.53
C ALA A 322 7.17 30.71 -8.96
N GLN A 323 6.94 29.40 -9.02
CA GLN A 323 5.81 28.75 -8.40
C GLN A 323 6.28 27.85 -7.25
N LYS A 324 6.39 26.53 -7.45
CA LYS A 324 6.90 25.61 -6.41
C LYS A 324 8.38 25.89 -6.12
N ILE A 325 8.74 25.77 -4.84
CA ILE A 325 10.08 26.03 -4.29
C ILE A 325 10.46 24.91 -3.31
N ALA A 326 11.76 24.61 -3.25
CA ALA A 326 12.39 23.74 -2.26
C ALA A 326 13.61 24.45 -1.67
N TYR A 327 13.85 24.26 -0.37
CA TYR A 327 14.99 24.84 0.33
C TYR A 327 15.82 23.75 1.02
N GLY A 328 16.96 23.42 0.41
CA GLY A 328 17.82 22.32 0.81
C GLY A 328 19.11 22.79 1.49
N ARG A 329 19.96 21.81 1.81
CA ARG A 329 21.23 22.05 2.47
C ARG A 329 22.18 22.88 1.61
N GLY A 330 22.94 23.74 2.26
CA GLY A 330 24.01 24.49 1.63
C GLY A 330 25.28 23.66 1.55
N GLN A 331 25.96 23.61 0.40
CA GLN A 331 27.38 23.23 0.45
C GLN A 331 28.17 24.41 1.01
N GLY A 332 28.68 24.27 2.24
CA GLY A 332 29.62 25.21 2.84
C GLY A 332 30.71 25.60 1.83
N GLY A 333 30.86 26.91 1.59
CA GLY A 333 31.65 27.45 0.50
C GLY A 333 33.06 26.86 0.37
N GLY A 334 33.25 26.01 -0.64
CA GLY A 334 34.54 25.76 -1.26
C GLY A 334 34.65 26.63 -2.51
N MET A 335 35.66 27.49 -2.57
CA MET A 335 36.00 28.41 -3.67
C MET A 335 36.35 27.72 -5.01
N MET A 336 35.60 26.70 -5.46
CA MET A 336 35.86 25.96 -6.70
C MET A 336 34.78 26.14 -7.78
N GLY A 337 33.68 26.83 -7.51
CA GLY A 337 32.67 27.13 -8.53
C GLY A 337 33.14 28.14 -9.60
N GLY A 338 34.10 29.00 -9.27
CA GLY A 338 34.60 30.07 -10.14
C GLY A 338 35.86 29.74 -10.95
N MET A 339 36.51 28.59 -10.74
CA MET A 339 37.78 28.22 -11.40
C MET A 339 37.67 27.10 -12.43
N MET A 340 36.52 26.41 -12.52
CA MET A 340 36.25 25.34 -13.50
C MET A 340 36.17 25.81 -14.96
N GLY A 341 36.11 27.13 -15.22
CA GLY A 341 36.22 27.69 -16.57
C GLY A 341 37.66 27.77 -17.10
N GLY A 342 38.67 27.74 -16.22
CA GLY A 342 40.08 27.96 -16.56
C GLY A 342 40.97 26.72 -16.49
N MET A 343 40.47 25.57 -16.02
CA MET A 343 41.23 24.33 -15.82
C MET A 343 40.91 23.21 -16.84
N ARG A 344 40.24 23.54 -17.95
CA ARG A 344 39.99 22.57 -19.04
C ARG A 344 41.27 22.11 -19.77
N ASP A 345 42.39 22.83 -19.63
CA ASP A 345 43.66 22.53 -20.34
C ASP A 345 44.69 21.70 -19.54
N MET A 346 44.48 21.47 -18.23
CA MET A 346 45.41 20.66 -17.39
C MET A 346 44.92 19.24 -17.09
N GLY A 347 43.62 18.95 -17.26
CA GLY A 347 43.01 17.65 -16.98
C GLY A 347 43.44 16.53 -17.95
N ASP A 348 43.73 16.87 -19.20
CA ASP A 348 44.03 15.88 -20.25
C ASP A 348 45.35 15.12 -20.03
N LYS A 349 46.30 15.68 -19.27
CA LYS A 349 47.59 15.03 -18.99
C LYS A 349 47.60 14.15 -17.74
N MET A 350 46.76 14.44 -16.74
CA MET A 350 46.69 13.61 -15.52
C MET A 350 45.78 12.39 -15.69
N MET A 351 44.77 12.46 -16.57
CA MET A 351 43.85 11.35 -16.85
C MET A 351 44.51 10.15 -17.55
N GLN A 352 45.56 10.38 -18.35
CA GLN A 352 46.29 9.28 -19.03
C GLN A 352 47.17 8.44 -18.09
N ASP A 353 47.60 9.01 -16.95
CA ASP A 353 48.42 8.32 -15.96
C ASP A 353 47.55 7.61 -14.90
N MET A 354 46.37 8.14 -14.57
CA MET A 354 45.38 7.46 -13.70
C MET A 354 44.68 6.29 -14.40
N GLN A 355 44.34 6.40 -15.68
CA GLN A 355 43.72 5.29 -16.43
C GLN A 355 44.59 4.03 -16.48
N ARG A 356 45.92 4.16 -16.49
CA ARG A 356 46.83 2.98 -16.46
C ARG A 356 46.84 2.28 -15.10
N GLN A 357 46.67 3.02 -14.00
CA GLN A 357 46.62 2.44 -12.66
C GLN A 357 45.24 1.85 -12.33
N GLU A 358 44.16 2.45 -12.85
CA GLU A 358 42.81 1.90 -12.71
C GLU A 358 42.59 0.66 -13.58
N ASP A 359 43.13 0.59 -14.81
CA ASP A 359 43.04 -0.61 -15.67
C ASP A 359 43.71 -1.85 -15.05
N GLU A 360 44.81 -1.70 -14.32
CA GLU A 360 45.46 -2.81 -13.62
C GLU A 360 44.67 -3.27 -12.38
N ARG A 361 44.01 -2.33 -11.67
CA ARG A 361 43.15 -2.65 -10.53
C ARG A 361 41.85 -3.31 -10.97
N MET A 362 41.21 -2.79 -12.02
CA MET A 362 39.97 -3.33 -12.58
C MET A 362 40.19 -4.76 -13.11
N ARG A 363 41.34 -5.07 -13.72
CA ARG A 363 41.65 -6.45 -14.14
C ARG A 363 41.76 -7.43 -12.97
N MET A 364 42.42 -7.02 -11.88
CA MET A 364 42.54 -7.86 -10.67
C MET A 364 41.22 -8.04 -9.94
N GLU A 365 40.35 -7.04 -9.99
CA GLU A 365 39.01 -7.08 -9.40
C GLU A 365 38.04 -7.90 -10.26
N GLN A 366 38.16 -7.81 -11.58
CA GLN A 366 37.42 -8.61 -12.55
C GLN A 366 37.79 -10.10 -12.48
N ASP A 367 39.08 -10.45 -12.37
CA ASP A 367 39.51 -11.84 -12.17
C ASP A 367 38.96 -12.45 -10.87
N ARG A 368 38.83 -11.64 -9.80
CA ARG A 368 38.23 -12.07 -8.53
C ARG A 368 36.72 -12.27 -8.65
N MET A 369 36.03 -11.35 -9.33
CA MET A 369 34.59 -11.47 -9.59
C MET A 369 34.27 -12.66 -10.49
N ASP A 370 35.10 -12.94 -11.50
CA ASP A 370 34.93 -14.09 -12.39
C ASP A 370 35.14 -15.42 -11.64
N GLU A 371 36.11 -15.50 -10.73
CA GLU A 371 36.32 -16.69 -9.90
C GLU A 371 35.17 -16.90 -8.89
N GLN A 372 34.64 -15.81 -8.33
CA GLN A 372 33.48 -15.86 -7.45
C GLN A 372 32.20 -16.27 -8.20
N MET A 373 31.95 -15.70 -9.38
CA MET A 373 30.81 -16.09 -10.23
C MET A 373 30.91 -17.55 -10.70
N ARG A 374 32.11 -18.08 -10.93
CA ARG A 374 32.30 -19.50 -11.25
C ARG A 374 31.91 -20.39 -10.07
N MET A 375 32.35 -20.04 -8.86
CA MET A 375 32.00 -20.78 -7.64
C MET A 375 30.50 -20.73 -7.33
N ASP A 376 29.87 -19.59 -7.55
CA ASP A 376 28.42 -19.42 -7.34
C ASP A 376 27.60 -20.17 -8.40
N ARG A 377 28.09 -20.23 -9.65
CA ARG A 377 27.49 -21.06 -10.70
C ARG A 377 27.57 -22.54 -10.38
N GLU A 378 28.72 -23.02 -9.92
CA GLU A 378 28.89 -24.44 -9.52
C GLU A 378 27.97 -24.80 -8.35
N ARG A 379 27.78 -23.90 -7.37
CA ARG A 379 26.83 -24.09 -6.27
C ARG A 379 25.39 -24.12 -6.72
N MET A 380 24.99 -23.22 -7.63
CA MET A 380 23.65 -23.23 -8.21
C MET A 380 23.38 -24.52 -9.02
N GLU A 381 24.33 -24.95 -9.85
CA GLU A 381 24.21 -26.19 -10.62
C GLU A 381 24.11 -27.43 -9.72
N GLU A 382 24.84 -27.45 -8.60
CA GLU A 382 24.74 -28.53 -7.61
C GLU A 382 23.40 -28.50 -6.85
N GLN A 383 22.90 -27.32 -6.52
CA GLN A 383 21.59 -27.16 -5.88
C GLN A 383 20.43 -27.53 -6.81
N ASP A 384 20.50 -27.16 -8.09
CA ASP A 384 19.53 -27.56 -9.11
C ASP A 384 19.56 -29.07 -9.36
N ARG A 385 20.74 -29.70 -9.38
CA ARG A 385 20.86 -31.16 -9.47
C ARG A 385 20.21 -31.85 -8.28
N MET A 386 20.44 -31.36 -7.06
CA MET A 386 19.79 -31.90 -5.85
C MET A 386 18.27 -31.71 -5.88
N ASN A 387 17.79 -30.57 -6.35
CA ASN A 387 16.36 -30.30 -6.49
C ASN A 387 15.70 -31.19 -7.53
N GLN A 388 16.35 -31.42 -8.68
CA GLN A 388 15.88 -32.35 -9.71
C GLN A 388 15.82 -33.80 -9.19
N GLU A 389 16.87 -34.28 -8.51
CA GLU A 389 16.88 -35.63 -7.92
C GLU A 389 15.77 -35.81 -6.85
N MET A 390 15.50 -34.76 -6.05
CA MET A 390 14.40 -34.81 -5.07
C MET A 390 13.04 -34.89 -5.74
N MET A 391 12.82 -34.11 -6.81
CA MET A 391 11.58 -34.09 -7.57
C MET A 391 11.35 -35.43 -8.30
N GLU A 392 12.39 -36.03 -8.87
CA GLU A 392 12.31 -37.33 -9.54
C GLU A 392 11.93 -38.45 -8.55
N ARG A 393 12.56 -38.49 -7.37
CA ARG A 393 12.19 -39.43 -6.29
C ARG A 393 10.75 -39.26 -5.82
N GLN A 394 10.26 -38.02 -5.79
CA GLN A 394 8.87 -37.74 -5.41
C GLN A 394 7.90 -38.24 -6.48
N MET A 395 8.19 -38.02 -7.77
CA MET A 395 7.37 -38.53 -8.87
C MET A 395 7.34 -40.06 -8.93
N ASP A 396 8.47 -40.73 -8.66
CA ASP A 396 8.52 -42.19 -8.61
C ASP A 396 7.69 -42.75 -7.44
N ALA A 397 7.79 -42.13 -6.25
CA ALA A 397 6.98 -42.51 -5.10
C ALA A 397 5.48 -42.31 -5.35
N ASP A 398 5.10 -41.24 -6.06
CA ASP A 398 3.70 -40.99 -6.41
C ASP A 398 3.19 -41.98 -7.49
N ARG A 399 4.06 -42.38 -8.42
CA ARG A 399 3.73 -43.43 -9.41
C ARG A 399 3.46 -44.77 -8.75
N GLU A 400 4.32 -45.20 -7.82
CA GLU A 400 4.11 -46.44 -7.06
C GLU A 400 2.81 -46.41 -6.24
N ARG A 401 2.47 -45.26 -5.63
CA ARG A 401 1.19 -45.09 -4.92
C ARG A 401 -0.01 -45.25 -5.85
N MET A 402 0.03 -44.61 -7.02
CA MET A 402 -1.05 -44.71 -8.00
C MET A 402 -1.22 -46.15 -8.54
N GLU A 403 -0.13 -46.88 -8.75
CA GLU A 403 -0.19 -48.29 -9.14
C GLU A 403 -0.83 -49.16 -8.05
N MET A 404 -0.41 -48.99 -6.78
CA MET A 404 -1.02 -49.71 -5.65
C MET A 404 -2.51 -49.39 -5.48
N GLU A 405 -2.93 -48.14 -5.66
CA GLU A 405 -4.35 -47.77 -5.62
C GLU A 405 -5.14 -48.39 -6.77
N ARG A 406 -4.56 -48.44 -7.97
CA ARG A 406 -5.19 -49.07 -9.12
C ARG A 406 -5.37 -50.58 -8.92
N GLU A 407 -4.34 -51.29 -8.47
CA GLU A 407 -4.43 -52.73 -8.16
C GLU A 407 -5.48 -53.00 -7.09
N ARG A 408 -5.53 -52.17 -6.05
CA ARG A 408 -6.55 -52.29 -4.99
C ARG A 408 -7.97 -52.09 -5.52
N THR A 409 -8.13 -51.17 -6.46
CA THR A 409 -9.42 -50.91 -7.11
C THR A 409 -9.81 -52.07 -8.02
N GLU A 410 -8.88 -52.62 -8.81
CA GLU A 410 -9.11 -53.79 -9.66
C GLU A 410 -9.52 -55.02 -8.82
N MET A 411 -8.80 -55.30 -7.71
CA MET A 411 -9.17 -56.37 -6.77
C MET A 411 -10.57 -56.18 -6.18
N GLN A 412 -10.96 -54.93 -5.90
CA GLN A 412 -12.29 -54.63 -5.38
C GLN A 412 -13.38 -54.88 -6.44
N MET A 413 -13.13 -54.48 -7.69
CA MET A 413 -14.07 -54.73 -8.80
C MET A 413 -14.25 -56.22 -9.08
N ASP A 414 -13.16 -57.01 -9.00
CA ASP A 414 -13.23 -58.47 -9.20
C ASP A 414 -14.00 -59.14 -8.06
N ALA A 415 -13.77 -58.76 -6.81
CA ALA A 415 -14.53 -59.26 -5.67
C ALA A 415 -16.03 -58.91 -5.77
N ASP A 416 -16.36 -57.72 -6.28
CA ASP A 416 -17.75 -57.32 -6.49
C ASP A 416 -18.39 -58.08 -7.66
N ARG A 417 -17.62 -58.42 -8.71
CA ARG A 417 -18.09 -59.28 -9.80
C ARG A 417 -18.44 -60.69 -9.31
N GLU A 418 -17.56 -61.31 -8.52
CA GLU A 418 -17.81 -62.63 -7.94
C GLU A 418 -19.05 -62.62 -7.02
N ARG A 419 -19.23 -61.56 -6.22
CA ARG A 419 -20.43 -61.39 -5.41
C ARG A 419 -21.70 -61.33 -6.25
N MET A 420 -21.69 -60.55 -7.35
CA MET A 420 -22.83 -60.46 -8.26
C MET A 420 -23.14 -61.79 -8.96
N GLU A 421 -22.12 -62.57 -9.32
CA GLU A 421 -22.33 -63.90 -9.92
C GLU A 421 -22.95 -64.89 -8.92
N GLN A 422 -22.45 -64.93 -7.68
CA GLN A 422 -23.04 -65.77 -6.62
C GLN A 422 -24.49 -65.37 -6.30
N GLU A 423 -24.77 -64.07 -6.25
CA GLU A 423 -26.12 -63.57 -5.99
C GLU A 423 -27.07 -63.92 -7.13
N ARG A 424 -26.58 -63.89 -8.38
CA ARG A 424 -27.33 -64.33 -9.56
C ARG A 424 -27.61 -65.83 -9.53
N GLU A 425 -26.64 -66.67 -9.19
CA GLU A 425 -26.83 -68.13 -9.08
C GLU A 425 -27.84 -68.48 -7.99
N MET A 426 -27.73 -67.86 -6.81
CA MET A 426 -28.70 -68.03 -5.73
C MET A 426 -30.10 -67.61 -6.15
N ARG A 427 -30.22 -66.53 -6.94
CA ARG A 427 -31.51 -66.07 -7.48
C ARG A 427 -32.08 -67.04 -8.50
N GLU A 428 -31.27 -67.55 -9.42
CA GLU A 428 -31.70 -68.55 -10.42
C GLU A 428 -32.13 -69.87 -9.74
N GLU A 429 -31.45 -70.29 -8.68
CA GLU A 429 -31.82 -71.46 -7.89
C GLU A 429 -33.12 -71.25 -7.10
N ARG A 430 -33.31 -70.07 -6.52
CA ARG A 430 -34.58 -69.68 -5.88
C ARG A 430 -35.74 -69.67 -6.88
N ASP A 431 -35.55 -69.10 -8.06
CA ASP A 431 -36.55 -69.08 -9.14
C ASP A 431 -36.85 -70.49 -9.69
N ARG A 432 -35.91 -71.43 -9.59
CA ARG A 432 -36.13 -72.85 -9.93
C ARG A 432 -36.99 -73.53 -8.87
N MET A 433 -36.67 -73.37 -7.59
CA MET A 433 -37.46 -73.91 -6.48
C MET A 433 -38.89 -73.35 -6.47
N ASP A 434 -39.05 -72.05 -6.72
CA ASP A 434 -40.37 -71.41 -6.78
C ASP A 434 -41.21 -71.97 -7.94
N ARG A 435 -40.59 -72.27 -9.10
CA ARG A 435 -41.27 -72.95 -10.22
C ARG A 435 -41.68 -74.38 -9.90
N GLU A 436 -40.80 -75.17 -9.27
CA GLU A 436 -41.12 -76.54 -8.84
C GLU A 436 -42.26 -76.55 -7.82
N MET A 437 -42.25 -75.63 -6.85
CA MET A 437 -43.35 -75.48 -5.88
C MET A 437 -44.66 -75.06 -6.55
N MET A 438 -44.62 -74.14 -7.53
CA MET A 438 -45.82 -73.76 -8.29
C MET A 438 -46.38 -74.93 -9.11
N ASP A 439 -45.53 -75.72 -9.76
CA ASP A 439 -45.95 -76.90 -10.52
C ASP A 439 -46.55 -77.99 -9.61
N GLU A 440 -45.98 -78.18 -8.42
CA GLU A 440 -46.51 -79.11 -7.42
C GLU A 440 -47.86 -78.62 -6.84
N GLN A 441 -47.99 -77.31 -6.58
CA GLN A 441 -49.26 -76.70 -6.20
C GLN A 441 -50.33 -76.88 -7.29
N MET A 442 -49.99 -76.61 -8.56
CA MET A 442 -50.91 -76.82 -9.68
C MET A 442 -51.33 -78.28 -9.84
N ARG A 443 -50.43 -79.24 -9.58
CA ARG A 443 -50.77 -80.67 -9.58
C ARG A 443 -51.74 -81.03 -8.46
N MET A 444 -51.47 -80.60 -7.23
CA MET A 444 -52.38 -80.82 -6.10
C MET A 444 -53.73 -80.15 -6.32
N GLU A 445 -53.75 -78.99 -6.96
CA GLU A 445 -54.98 -78.27 -7.30
C GLU A 445 -55.75 -78.96 -8.44
N GLN A 446 -55.06 -79.50 -9.45
CA GLN A 446 -55.66 -80.36 -10.47
C GLN A 446 -56.28 -81.62 -9.85
N GLU A 447 -55.58 -82.30 -8.94
CA GLU A 447 -56.12 -83.47 -8.22
C GLU A 447 -57.35 -83.09 -7.38
N ARG A 448 -57.29 -81.96 -6.66
CA ARG A 448 -58.47 -81.41 -5.95
C ARG A 448 -59.61 -81.11 -6.91
N MET A 449 -59.33 -80.50 -8.06
CA MET A 449 -60.35 -80.20 -9.06
C MET A 449 -60.91 -81.47 -9.68
N GLU A 450 -60.12 -82.52 -9.93
CA GLU A 450 -60.63 -83.82 -10.40
C GLU A 450 -61.51 -84.49 -9.36
N GLN A 451 -61.10 -84.50 -8.08
CA GLN A 451 -61.95 -84.98 -6.98
C GLN A 451 -63.23 -84.16 -6.85
N GLN A 452 -63.13 -82.83 -6.99
CA GLN A 452 -64.28 -81.94 -6.94
C GLN A 452 -65.18 -82.09 -8.18
N ARG A 453 -64.62 -82.42 -9.35
CA ARG A 453 -65.34 -82.71 -10.59
C ARG A 453 -66.00 -84.08 -10.56
N GLU A 454 -65.42 -85.09 -9.89
CA GLU A 454 -66.10 -86.34 -9.53
C GLU A 454 -67.25 -86.09 -8.55
N MET A 455 -67.05 -85.23 -7.55
CA MET A 455 -68.12 -84.82 -6.62
C MET A 455 -69.23 -84.02 -7.31
N MET A 456 -68.89 -83.14 -8.26
CA MET A 456 -69.87 -82.36 -9.04
C MET A 456 -70.55 -83.18 -10.15
N ARG A 457 -69.93 -84.24 -10.67
CA ARG A 457 -70.63 -85.22 -11.52
C ARG A 457 -71.75 -85.96 -10.78
N ASN A 458 -71.64 -86.03 -9.45
CA ASN A 458 -72.68 -86.56 -8.57
C ASN A 458 -73.70 -85.49 -8.14
N MET A 459 -73.54 -84.23 -8.55
CA MET A 459 -74.37 -83.10 -8.11
C MET A 459 -74.64 -82.11 -9.26
N ASP A 460 -75.00 -82.61 -10.45
CA ASP A 460 -75.61 -81.77 -11.49
C ASP A 460 -77.05 -81.43 -11.07
N GLY A 461 -77.20 -80.27 -10.43
CA GLY A 461 -78.47 -79.70 -10.05
C GLY A 461 -78.35 -78.21 -9.68
N ASP A 462 -78.61 -77.37 -10.67
CA ASP A 462 -79.20 -76.02 -10.57
C ASP A 462 -78.25 -74.79 -10.38
N GLY A 463 -77.90 -74.16 -11.51
CA GLY A 463 -78.28 -72.78 -11.84
C GLY A 463 -77.63 -71.56 -11.13
N GLY A 464 -76.84 -70.78 -11.90
CA GLY A 464 -77.05 -69.32 -11.99
C GLY A 464 -75.88 -68.33 -11.80
N ARG A 465 -75.36 -67.83 -12.94
CA ARG A 465 -75.00 -66.42 -13.32
C ARG A 465 -73.91 -65.60 -12.60
N ASP A 466 -72.77 -65.47 -13.28
CA ASP A 466 -72.20 -64.31 -14.02
C ASP A 466 -72.33 -62.85 -13.51
N ASP A 467 -71.14 -62.25 -13.38
CA ASP A 467 -70.62 -60.94 -13.84
C ASP A 467 -71.23 -59.60 -13.37
N PHE A 468 -70.40 -58.67 -12.84
CA PHE A 468 -70.06 -57.39 -13.50
C PHE A 468 -69.04 -56.48 -12.74
N PHE A 469 -68.37 -55.63 -13.53
CA PHE A 469 -67.26 -54.69 -13.31
C PHE A 469 -67.58 -53.36 -12.56
N GLU A 470 -66.48 -52.65 -12.22
CA GLU A 470 -66.16 -51.45 -11.39
C GLU A 470 -66.85 -50.08 -11.67
N PRO A 471 -66.63 -49.07 -10.77
CA PRO A 471 -66.10 -47.75 -11.21
C PRO A 471 -65.08 -47.04 -10.26
N GLU A 472 -64.25 -46.14 -10.82
CA GLU A 472 -63.27 -45.25 -10.16
C GLU A 472 -63.88 -43.89 -9.70
N GLU A 473 -63.45 -43.34 -8.54
CA GLU A 473 -63.92 -42.07 -7.91
C GLU A 473 -62.89 -40.91 -8.02
N ARG A 474 -63.36 -39.65 -8.07
CA ARG A 474 -62.55 -38.39 -8.04
C ARG A 474 -62.88 -37.55 -6.80
N CYS A 475 -61.92 -36.79 -6.25
CA CYS A 475 -62.08 -36.02 -5.00
C CYS A 475 -61.75 -34.51 -5.11
N PHE A 476 -62.24 -33.71 -4.14
CA PHE A 476 -62.04 -32.26 -4.02
C PHE A 476 -61.64 -31.88 -2.58
N ILE A 477 -60.93 -30.76 -2.40
CA ILE A 477 -60.59 -30.20 -1.07
C ILE A 477 -61.77 -29.39 -0.53
N GLU A 478 -62.31 -29.78 0.62
CA GLU A 478 -63.56 -29.24 1.17
C GLU A 478 -63.40 -28.32 2.38
N ASP A 479 -62.21 -28.18 3.00
CA ASP A 479 -62.06 -27.34 4.21
C ASP A 479 -60.70 -26.61 4.37
N GLU A 480 -60.74 -25.52 5.14
CA GLU A 480 -59.67 -24.53 5.28
C GLU A 480 -58.44 -25.04 6.08
N GLU A 481 -58.57 -26.14 6.85
CA GLU A 481 -57.46 -26.76 7.58
C GLU A 481 -56.52 -27.60 6.68
N GLU A 482 -57.01 -28.16 5.58
CA GLU A 482 -56.19 -28.94 4.62
C GLU A 482 -55.39 -28.06 3.64
N SER A 483 -55.66 -26.75 3.65
CA SER A 483 -55.00 -25.78 2.77
C SER A 483 -53.57 -25.42 3.20
N ARG A 484 -53.09 -25.80 4.39
CA ARG A 484 -51.84 -25.30 4.97
C ARG A 484 -50.63 -26.22 4.73
N GLY A 485 -49.90 -25.96 3.65
CA GLY A 485 -48.58 -26.55 3.38
C GLY A 485 -47.43 -25.60 3.71
N LEU A 486 -46.22 -26.14 3.91
CA LEU A 486 -45.00 -25.43 4.32
C LEU A 486 -44.51 -24.33 3.35
N PHE A 487 -45.20 -24.10 2.22
CA PHE A 487 -44.87 -23.10 1.20
C PHE A 487 -46.08 -22.28 0.68
N GLY A 488 -47.20 -22.24 1.41
CA GLY A 488 -48.35 -21.36 1.12
C GLY A 488 -49.69 -22.10 0.97
N ASN A 489 -50.80 -21.35 1.09
CA ASN A 489 -52.15 -21.93 1.13
C ASN A 489 -52.73 -22.22 -0.26
N ILE A 490 -53.45 -23.33 -0.42
CA ILE A 490 -54.19 -23.72 -1.65
C ILE A 490 -55.69 -23.33 -1.50
N ASP A 491 -56.30 -22.78 -2.56
CA ASP A 491 -57.70 -22.35 -2.54
C ASP A 491 -58.70 -23.52 -2.53
N ILE A 492 -59.78 -23.36 -1.76
CA ILE A 492 -60.88 -24.33 -1.61
C ILE A 492 -61.56 -24.57 -2.97
N GLY A 493 -61.80 -25.84 -3.30
CA GLY A 493 -62.47 -26.25 -4.54
C GLY A 493 -61.55 -26.69 -5.69
N THR A 494 -60.26 -26.89 -5.44
CA THR A 494 -59.32 -27.41 -6.44
C THR A 494 -59.45 -28.95 -6.57
N GLU A 495 -59.57 -29.47 -7.81
CA GLU A 495 -59.65 -30.91 -8.12
C GLU A 495 -58.29 -31.59 -7.95
N ILE A 496 -58.25 -32.75 -7.28
CA ILE A 496 -57.03 -33.53 -7.06
C ILE A 496 -57.28 -35.03 -7.29
N ASP A 497 -56.24 -35.71 -7.77
CA ASP A 497 -56.28 -37.13 -8.10
C ASP A 497 -56.14 -37.99 -6.83
N CYS A 498 -57.12 -38.85 -6.57
CA CYS A 498 -57.21 -39.67 -5.36
C CYS A 498 -56.43 -40.98 -5.53
N GLY A 499 -55.11 -40.85 -5.76
CA GLY A 499 -54.17 -41.96 -5.89
C GLY A 499 -52.83 -41.60 -5.27
N LYS A 500 -52.40 -42.42 -4.31
CA LYS A 500 -51.17 -42.25 -3.51
C LYS A 500 -49.90 -41.89 -4.31
N GLU A 501 -49.17 -40.92 -3.76
CA GLU A 501 -47.70 -40.78 -3.76
C GLU A 501 -46.92 -40.56 -5.09
N GLN A 502 -47.32 -39.62 -5.96
CA GLN A 502 -46.43 -39.16 -7.05
C GLN A 502 -46.39 -37.63 -7.24
N GLY A 503 -46.19 -36.88 -6.16
CA GLY A 503 -46.05 -35.42 -6.18
C GLY A 503 -44.68 -34.86 -5.78
N PHE A 504 -43.73 -35.70 -5.34
CA PHE A 504 -42.42 -35.24 -4.85
C PHE A 504 -41.31 -35.25 -5.92
N ASP A 505 -41.39 -36.14 -6.91
CA ASP A 505 -40.29 -36.34 -7.87
C ASP A 505 -40.24 -35.33 -9.01
N LYS A 506 -41.32 -34.58 -9.27
CA LYS A 506 -41.36 -33.59 -10.38
C LYS A 506 -40.98 -32.16 -9.98
N ARG A 507 -40.71 -31.87 -8.70
CA ARG A 507 -40.30 -30.53 -8.24
C ARG A 507 -38.82 -30.40 -7.84
N LEU A 508 -38.04 -31.48 -7.90
CA LEU A 508 -36.59 -31.50 -7.68
C LEU A 508 -35.76 -31.36 -8.96
N GLN A 509 -36.39 -31.19 -10.12
CA GLN A 509 -35.73 -31.03 -11.42
C GLN A 509 -35.66 -29.58 -11.93
N ASP A 510 -36.08 -28.59 -11.14
CA ASP A 510 -35.94 -27.18 -11.51
C ASP A 510 -34.53 -26.65 -11.13
N PRO A 511 -33.68 -26.28 -12.10
CA PRO A 511 -32.30 -25.84 -11.86
C PRO A 511 -32.20 -24.58 -11.00
N THR A 512 -33.28 -23.81 -10.88
CA THR A 512 -33.33 -22.56 -10.10
C THR A 512 -33.39 -22.82 -8.59
N THR A 513 -34.00 -23.94 -8.17
CA THR A 513 -34.15 -24.31 -6.75
C THR A 513 -32.88 -24.95 -6.18
N LEU A 514 -32.13 -25.67 -7.01
CA LEU A 514 -30.80 -26.23 -6.65
C LEU A 514 -29.74 -25.13 -6.46
N ALA A 515 -29.81 -24.04 -7.23
CA ALA A 515 -28.89 -22.91 -7.08
C ALA A 515 -29.08 -22.16 -5.75
N MET A 516 -30.32 -22.02 -5.27
CA MET A 516 -30.59 -21.40 -3.95
C MET A 516 -30.13 -22.28 -2.78
N LEU A 517 -30.25 -23.61 -2.90
CA LEU A 517 -29.75 -24.55 -1.89
C LEU A 517 -28.21 -24.58 -1.81
N GLY A 518 -27.51 -24.44 -2.94
CA GLY A 518 -26.04 -24.35 -2.96
C GLY A 518 -25.49 -23.08 -2.29
N LEU A 519 -26.22 -21.96 -2.37
CA LEU A 519 -25.80 -20.66 -1.80
C LEU A 519 -25.96 -20.61 -0.27
N VAL A 520 -26.98 -21.29 0.28
CA VAL A 520 -27.19 -21.39 1.73
C VAL A 520 -26.15 -22.29 2.41
N VAL A 521 -25.70 -23.35 1.74
CA VAL A 521 -24.68 -24.27 2.30
C VAL A 521 -23.27 -23.67 2.27
N THR A 522 -22.95 -22.86 1.26
CA THR A 522 -21.63 -22.21 1.13
C THR A 522 -21.44 -21.03 2.07
N VAL A 523 -22.48 -20.21 2.30
CA VAL A 523 -22.45 -19.12 3.30
C VAL A 523 -22.47 -19.66 4.73
N GLY A 524 -23.14 -20.79 4.98
CA GLY A 524 -23.12 -21.45 6.29
C GLY A 524 -21.76 -22.05 6.66
N ALA A 525 -21.04 -22.62 5.69
CA ALA A 525 -19.72 -23.22 5.91
C ALA A 525 -18.61 -22.19 6.17
N THR A 526 -18.65 -21.03 5.51
CA THR A 526 -17.69 -19.94 5.75
C THR A 526 -17.91 -19.24 7.09
N LEU A 527 -19.17 -19.10 7.55
CA LEU A 527 -19.47 -18.56 8.88
C LEU A 527 -18.98 -19.50 10.01
N LEU A 528 -19.09 -20.81 9.81
CA LEU A 528 -18.62 -21.83 10.76
C LEU A 528 -17.10 -21.97 10.82
N GLN A 529 -16.39 -21.64 9.73
CA GLN A 529 -14.92 -21.56 9.74
C GLN A 529 -14.40 -20.29 10.43
N MET A 530 -15.08 -19.15 10.31
CA MET A 530 -14.71 -17.92 11.04
C MET A 530 -14.94 -18.03 12.55
N LEU A 531 -15.92 -18.81 13.01
CA LEU A 531 -16.21 -19.00 14.44
C LEU A 531 -15.34 -20.05 15.14
N ARG A 532 -14.50 -20.80 14.41
CA ARG A 532 -13.61 -21.84 14.97
C ARG A 532 -12.14 -21.44 15.06
N GLY A 533 -11.78 -20.22 14.65
CA GLY A 533 -10.46 -19.64 14.81
C GLY A 533 -10.43 -18.59 15.92
N ASN A 534 -10.56 -19.02 17.18
CA ASN A 534 -10.16 -18.27 18.38
C ASN A 534 -9.85 -19.25 19.50
#